data_AF-A0A088D9T6-F1
#
_entry.id   AF-A0A088D9T6-F1
#
_cell.length_a   1.000
_cell.length_b   1.000
_cell.length_c   1.000
_cell.angle_alpha   90.00
_cell.angle_beta   90.00
_cell.angle_gamma   90.00
#
_symmetry.space_group_name_H-M   'P 1'
#
loop_
_entity.id
_entity.type
_entity.pdbx_description
1 polymer ?
#
loop_
_entity_poly.entity_id
_entity_poly.type
_entity_poly.pdbx_seq_one_letter_code
_entity_poly.pdbx_strand_id
1 'polypeptide(L)' 'MNNYYKIVLIMVAFFAVTITFSNIQVEAQCNKIGCYAYCWRKRLIGHCVTKENCKCFNQNK' A
#
# COMPACT_ATOMS: atom_id res chain seq x y z
N MET A 1 2.29 -41.24 -11.06
CA MET A 1 3.09 -40.19 -10.39
C MET A 1 3.22 -38.88 -11.18
N ASN A 2 2.93 -38.83 -12.50
CA ASN A 2 3.16 -37.62 -13.31
C ASN A 2 2.12 -36.49 -13.09
N ASN A 3 0.86 -36.83 -12.78
CA ASN A 3 -0.22 -35.85 -12.62
C ASN A 3 -0.12 -35.06 -11.31
N TYR A 4 0.32 -35.70 -10.23
CA TYR A 4 0.46 -35.06 -8.92
C TYR A 4 1.54 -33.96 -8.96
N TYR A 5 2.68 -34.26 -9.58
CA TYR A 5 3.77 -33.30 -9.73
C TYR A 5 3.37 -32.07 -10.54
N LYS A 6 2.57 -32.28 -11.60
CA LYS A 6 2.04 -31.21 -12.45
C LYS A 6 1.12 -30.26 -11.67
N ILE A 7 0.28 -30.80 -10.78
CA ILE A 7 -0.62 -30.01 -9.93
C ILE A 7 0.17 -29.18 -8.91
N VAL A 8 1.20 -29.78 -8.29
CA VAL A 8 2.07 -29.09 -7.32
C VAL A 8 2.81 -27.93 -7.98
N LEU A 9 3.35 -28.12 -9.19
CA LEU A 9 4.04 -27.05 -9.93
C LEU A 9 3.12 -25.87 -10.27
N ILE A 10 1.87 -26.15 -10.64
CA ILE A 10 0.87 -25.11 -10.92
C ILE A 10 0.55 -24.34 -9.63
N MET A 11 0.30 -25.02 -8.52
CA MET A 11 0.04 -24.39 -7.22
C MET A 11 1.20 -23.46 -6.81
N VAL A 12 2.45 -23.92 -6.90
CA VAL A 12 3.62 -23.12 -6.54
C VAL A 12 3.73 -21.87 -7.40
N ALA A 13 3.46 -21.96 -8.70
CA ALA A 13 3.45 -20.81 -9.60
C ALA A 13 2.37 -19.79 -9.21
N PHE A 14 1.16 -20.24 -8.89
CA PHE A 14 0.08 -19.36 -8.42
C PHE A 14 0.43 -18.68 -7.09
N PHE A 15 1.02 -19.41 -6.14
CA PHE A 15 1.47 -18.85 -4.85
C PHE A 15 2.60 -17.81 -5.01
N ALA A 16 3.56 -18.06 -5.91
CA ALA A 16 4.64 -17.10 -6.17
C ALA A 16 4.10 -15.78 -6.77
N VAL A 17 3.12 -15.88 -7.68
CA VAL A 17 2.43 -14.73 -8.27
C VAL A 17 1.67 -13.96 -7.18
N THR A 18 0.85 -14.61 -6.35
CA THR A 18 0.12 -13.89 -5.29
C THR A 18 1.03 -13.19 -4.29
N ILE A 19 2.14 -13.81 -3.86
CA ILE A 19 3.10 -13.19 -2.93
C ILE A 19 3.77 -11.95 -3.55
N THR A 20 4.17 -12.03 -4.82
CA THR A 20 4.82 -10.90 -5.51
C THR A 20 3.85 -9.72 -5.71
N PHE A 21 2.59 -9.99 -6.09
CA PHE A 21 1.57 -8.95 -6.22
C PHE A 21 1.11 -8.36 -4.87
N SER A 22 1.04 -9.18 -3.81
CA SER A 22 0.76 -8.69 -2.45
C SER A 22 1.90 -7.82 -1.92
N ASN A 23 3.17 -8.14 -2.20
CA ASN A 23 4.29 -7.27 -1.81
C ASN A 23 4.32 -5.93 -2.57
N ILE A 24 3.77 -5.85 -3.78
CA ILE A 24 3.69 -4.60 -4.55
C ILE A 24 2.62 -3.65 -3.99
N GLN A 25 1.56 -4.16 -3.36
CA GLN A 25 0.49 -3.35 -2.77
C GLN A 25 0.78 -2.91 -1.31
N VAL A 26 1.83 -3.44 -0.69
CA VAL A 26 2.21 -3.19 0.72
C VAL A 26 3.43 -2.27 0.83
N GLU A 27 3.74 -1.48 -0.19
CA GLU A 27 4.31 -0.17 0.11
C GLU A 27 3.11 0.71 0.48
N ALA A 28 2.88 0.90 1.78
CA ALA A 28 1.79 1.72 2.30
C ALA A 28 1.93 3.15 1.76
N GLN A 29 1.40 3.39 0.56
CA GLN A 29 1.38 4.71 -0.05
C GLN A 29 0.48 5.57 0.81
N CYS A 30 1.02 6.72 1.20
CA CYS A 30 0.38 7.64 2.11
C CYS A 30 -0.98 7.97 1.52
N ASN A 31 -2.03 7.61 2.28
CA ASN A 31 -3.40 7.82 1.88
C ASN A 31 -3.65 9.32 1.81
N LYS A 32 -3.41 9.93 0.64
CA LYS A 32 -3.52 11.38 0.43
C LYS A 32 -4.89 11.90 0.82
N ILE A 33 -5.94 11.15 0.50
CA ILE A 33 -7.33 11.48 0.80
C ILE A 33 -7.56 11.47 2.32
N GLY A 34 -7.10 10.41 3.00
CA GLY A 34 -7.16 10.31 4.46
C GLY A 34 -6.33 11.37 5.18
N CYS A 35 -5.13 11.66 4.69
CA CYS A 35 -4.23 12.68 5.21
C CYS A 35 -4.83 14.08 5.09
N TYR A 36 -5.39 14.41 3.91
CA TYR A 36 -6.10 15.65 3.69
C TYR A 36 -7.29 15.80 4.63
N ALA A 37 -8.16 14.78 4.71
CA ALA A 37 -9.34 14.82 5.58
C ALA A 37 -8.96 14.97 7.07
N TYR A 38 -7.90 14.30 7.53
CA TYR A 38 -7.39 14.39 8.90
C TYR A 38 -6.88 15.80 9.24
N CYS A 39 -6.07 16.40 8.35
CA CYS A 39 -5.52 17.74 8.58
C CYS A 39 -6.57 18.84 8.38
N TRP A 40 -7.52 18.65 7.45
CA TRP A 40 -8.60 19.59 7.20
C TRP A 40 -9.49 19.80 8.43
N ARG A 41 -9.78 18.73 9.19
CA ARG A 41 -10.47 18.83 10.48
C ARG A 41 -9.76 19.74 11.49
N LYS A 42 -8.44 19.91 11.36
CA LYS A 42 -7.61 20.78 12.19
C LYS A 42 -7.38 22.17 11.57
N ARG A 43 -8.04 22.49 10.44
CA ARG A 43 -7.82 23.70 9.63
C ARG A 43 -6.38 23.82 9.10
N LEU A 44 -5.75 22.69 8.78
CA LEU A 44 -4.39 22.59 8.26
C LEU A 44 -4.40 21.89 6.89
N ILE A 45 -3.37 22.11 6.07
CA ILE A 45 -3.18 21.35 4.81
C ILE A 45 -2.40 20.08 5.12
N GLY A 46 -2.97 18.92 4.78
CA GLY A 46 -2.29 17.64 4.86
C GLY A 46 -1.43 17.37 3.63
N HIS A 47 -0.13 17.15 3.84
CA HIS A 47 0.79 16.68 2.81
C HIS A 47 1.43 15.35 3.22
N CYS A 48 1.48 14.43 2.27
CA CYS A 48 2.28 13.21 2.38
C CYS A 48 3.75 13.55 2.08
N VAL A 49 4.60 13.52 3.10
CA VAL A 49 6.02 13.93 2.98
C VAL A 49 6.94 12.74 2.66
N THR A 50 6.58 11.55 3.12
CA THR A 50 7.21 10.28 2.71
C THR A 50 6.12 9.26 2.39
N LYS A 51 6.53 8.09 1.88
CA LYS A 51 5.59 7.02 1.51
C LYS A 51 4.56 6.74 2.61
N GLU A 52 4.87 6.89 3.90
CA GLU A 52 3.92 6.58 4.98
C GLU A 52 3.53 7.76 5.90
N ASN A 53 4.20 8.91 5.82
CA ASN A 53 3.97 10.00 6.79
C ASN A 53 3.11 11.15 6.25
N CYS A 54 1.96 11.35 6.90
CA CYS A 54 1.13 12.54 6.76
C CYS A 54 1.60 13.64 7.72
N LYS A 55 1.93 14.83 7.20
CA LYS A 55 2.18 16.03 8.01
C LYS A 55 1.13 17.09 7.71
N CYS A 56 0.65 17.75 8.77
CA CYS A 56 -0.27 18.87 8.66
C CYS A 56 0.51 20.19 8.74
N PHE A 57 0.39 21.04 7.73
CA PHE A 57 1.03 22.35 7.66
C PHE A 57 -0.01 23.45 7.87
N ASN A 58 0.40 24.50 8.57
CA ASN A 58 -0.45 25.67 8.75
C ASN A 58 -0.37 26.55 7.51
N GLN A 59 -1.50 26.99 6.97
CA GLN A 59 -1.52 27.88 5.80
C GLN A 59 -0.90 29.26 6.09
N ASN A 60 -0.70 29.60 7.37
CA ASN A 60 -0.32 30.93 7.85
C ASN A 60 1.16 31.07 8.27
N LYS A 61 2.06 30.13 7.92
CA LYS A 61 3.49 30.22 8.28
C LYS A 61 4.42 29.67 7.22
#